data_AF-A0A0L6CJX5-F1
#
_entry.id   AF-A0A0L6CJX5-F1
#
_cell.length_a   1.000
_cell.length_b   1.000
_cell.length_c   1.000
_cell.angle_alpha   90.00
_cell.angle_beta   90.00
_cell.angle_gamma   90.00
#
_symmetry.space_group_name_H-M   'P 1'
#
loop_
_entity.id
_entity.type
_entity.pdbx_description
1 polymer ?
#
loop_
_entity_poly.entity_id
_entity_poly.type
_entity_poly.pdbx_seq_one_letter_code
_entity_poly.pdbx_strand_id
1 'polypeptide(L)' 'MSAAPYDLVRAEDPDTGAQITITRAGAKSHGLKVLDSKDAVDAAGLPLPAKPRTDKAGQPTTPKTTPSSKSAPQSAGKES' A
#
# COMPACT_ATOMS: atom_id res chain seq x y z
N MET A 1 -2.43 -26.64 5.12
CA MET A 1 -1.00 -26.25 5.29
C MET A 1 -0.97 -24.90 5.98
N SER A 2 -0.24 -24.76 7.10
CA SER A 2 -0.04 -23.44 7.73
C SER A 2 0.97 -22.65 6.90
N ALA A 3 0.60 -21.46 6.42
CA ALA A 3 1.50 -20.61 5.65
C ALA A 3 2.72 -20.20 6.49
N ALA A 4 3.91 -20.27 5.90
CA ALA A 4 5.17 -19.99 6.59
C ALA A 4 5.32 -18.48 6.89
N PRO A 5 6.03 -18.08 7.97
CA PRO A 5 6.25 -16.67 8.30
C PRO A 5 7.05 -15.90 7.24
N TYR A 6 7.90 -16.60 6.48
CA TYR A 6 8.72 -16.04 5.40
C TYR A 6 8.04 -16.12 4.02
N ASP A 7 6.81 -16.61 3.97
CA ASP A 7 6.03 -16.62 2.74
C ASP A 7 5.77 -15.19 2.26
N LEU A 8 6.03 -14.94 0.98
CA LEU A 8 5.76 -13.64 0.37
C LEU A 8 4.26 -13.49 0.20
N VAL A 9 3.71 -12.45 0.78
CA VAL A 9 2.30 -12.11 0.68
C VAL A 9 2.13 -10.72 0.09
N ARG A 10 1.01 -10.51 -0.58
CA ARG A 10 0.59 -9.17 -0.97
C ARG A 10 -0.07 -8.52 0.25
N ALA A 11 0.43 -7.38 0.67
CA ALA A 11 -0.10 -6.64 1.81
C ALA A 11 -0.48 -5.22 1.40
N GLU A 12 -1.61 -4.75 1.89
CA GLU A 12 -2.07 -3.38 1.76
C GLU A 12 -1.74 -2.60 3.03
N ASP A 13 -1.08 -1.46 2.83
CA ASP A 13 -0.90 -0.46 3.86
C ASP A 13 -2.24 0.25 4.12
N PRO A 14 -2.78 0.19 5.36
CA PRO A 14 -4.06 0.83 5.69
C PRO A 14 -4.00 2.37 5.65
N ASP A 15 -2.83 2.97 5.83
CA ASP A 15 -2.62 4.42 5.86
C ASP A 15 -2.55 5.00 4.44
N THR A 16 -1.76 4.38 3.58
CA THR A 16 -1.56 4.85 2.19
C THR A 16 -2.48 4.16 1.18
N GLY A 17 -3.01 2.98 1.52
CA GLY A 17 -3.69 2.07 0.59
C GLY A 17 -2.75 1.44 -0.44
N ALA A 18 -1.44 1.59 -0.30
CA ALA A 18 -0.46 1.00 -1.21
C ALA A 18 -0.38 -0.51 -0.99
N GLN A 19 -0.26 -1.27 -2.07
CA GLN A 19 -0.08 -2.71 -2.04
C GLN A 19 1.38 -3.05 -2.32
N ILE A 20 2.04 -3.68 -1.36
CA ILE A 20 3.44 -4.11 -1.47
C ILE A 20 3.56 -5.62 -1.31
N THR A 21 4.65 -6.18 -1.82
CA THR A 21 5.01 -7.57 -1.54
C THR A 21 5.99 -7.59 -0.38
N ILE A 22 5.65 -8.31 0.69
CA ILE A 22 6.45 -8.43 1.91
C ILE A 22 6.26 -9.83 2.49
N THR A 23 7.12 -10.26 3.40
CA THR A 23 6.90 -11.50 4.15
C THR A 23 5.67 -11.39 5.05
N ARG A 24 4.98 -12.51 5.29
CA ARG A 24 3.83 -12.58 6.21
C ARG A 24 4.16 -12.07 7.61
N ALA A 25 5.35 -12.39 8.11
CA ALA A 25 5.87 -11.85 9.36
C ALA A 25 6.07 -10.32 9.30
N GLY A 26 6.66 -9.81 8.21
CA GLY A 26 6.85 -8.37 8.00
C GLY A 26 5.52 -7.62 7.94
N ALA A 27 4.53 -8.14 7.20
CA ALA A 27 3.20 -7.54 7.16
C ALA A 27 2.58 -7.41 8.56
N LYS A 28 2.69 -8.46 9.39
CA LYS A 28 2.20 -8.44 10.77
C LYS A 28 2.95 -7.44 11.65
N SER A 29 4.28 -7.38 11.55
CA SER A 29 5.11 -6.44 12.31
C SER A 29 4.85 -4.98 11.94
N HIS A 30 4.54 -4.71 10.68
CA HIS A 30 4.24 -3.37 10.17
C HIS A 30 2.74 -3.01 10.22
N GLY A 31 1.88 -3.89 10.75
CA GLY A 31 0.43 -3.63 10.81
C GLY A 31 -0.26 -3.58 9.45
N LEU A 32 0.34 -4.18 8.41
CA LEU A 32 -0.20 -4.20 7.06
C LEU A 32 -1.32 -5.25 6.94
N LYS A 33 -2.31 -4.97 6.11
CA LYS A 33 -3.41 -5.89 5.82
C LYS A 33 -3.00 -6.89 4.74
N VAL A 34 -2.84 -8.16 5.11
CA VAL A 34 -2.58 -9.23 4.15
C VAL A 34 -3.80 -9.43 3.23
N LEU A 35 -3.53 -9.54 1.92
CA LEU A 35 -4.51 -9.80 0.87
C LEU A 35 -4.32 -11.22 0.35
N ASP A 36 -4.80 -12.24 1.07
CA ASP A 36 -4.62 -13.66 0.69
C ASP A 36 -5.26 -14.02 -0.67
N SER A 37 -6.16 -13.19 -1.21
CA SER A 37 -6.75 -13.37 -2.54
C SER A 37 -5.93 -12.78 -3.68
N LYS A 38 -4.75 -12.19 -3.41
CA LYS A 38 -3.87 -11.62 -4.43
C LYS A 38 -2.51 -12.29 -4.42
N ASP A 39 -2.03 -12.59 -5.62
CA ASP A 39 -0.68 -13.08 -5.82
C ASP A 39 0.34 -12.07 -5.30
N ALA A 40 1.36 -12.58 -4.60
CA ALA A 40 2.49 -11.81 -4.12
C ALA A 40 3.66 -11.83 -5.12
N VAL A 41 3.70 -12.89 -5.95
CA VAL A 41 4.75 -13.19 -6.91
C VAL A 41 4.17 -13.32 -8.33
N ASP A 42 5.00 -13.12 -9.34
CA ASP A 42 4.66 -13.38 -10.74
C ASP A 42 4.82 -14.86 -11.12
N ALA A 43 4.59 -15.19 -12.39
CA ALA A 43 4.73 -16.56 -12.91
C ALA A 43 6.16 -17.11 -12.83
N ALA A 44 7.17 -16.25 -12.67
CA ALA A 44 8.56 -16.62 -12.47
C ALA A 44 8.94 -16.74 -10.98
N GLY A 45 7.99 -16.50 -10.05
CA GLY A 45 8.23 -16.52 -8.61
C GLY A 45 8.87 -15.25 -8.07
N LEU A 46 8.95 -14.18 -8.86
CA LEU A 46 9.53 -12.90 -8.44
C LEU A 46 8.48 -12.02 -7.75
N PRO A 47 8.84 -11.26 -6.71
CA PRO A 47 7.89 -10.41 -6.01
C PRO A 47 7.30 -9.34 -6.94
N LEU A 48 5.97 -9.22 -6.94
CA LEU A 48 5.30 -8.19 -7.72
C LEU A 48 5.70 -6.78 -7.27
N PRO A 49 5.84 -5.81 -8.19
CA PRO A 49 6.20 -4.43 -7.86
C PRO A 49 5.15 -3.79 -6.95
N ALA A 50 5.55 -2.83 -6.14
CA ALA A 50 4.62 -2.05 -5.32
C ALA A 50 3.57 -1.35 -6.20
N LYS A 51 2.30 -1.40 -5.79
CA LYS A 51 1.19 -0.72 -6.47
C LYS A 51 0.67 0.38 -5.56
N PRO A 52 0.79 1.67 -5.93
CA PRO A 52 0.15 2.74 -5.17
C PRO A 52 -1.37 2.58 -5.20
N ARG A 53 -2.05 3.21 -4.24
CA ARG A 53 -3.52 3.27 -4.25
C ARG A 53 -3.95 4.08 -5.47
N THR A 54 -4.66 3.45 -6.40
CA THR A 54 -5.23 4.14 -7.57
C THR A 54 -6.75 4.12 -7.50
N ASP A 55 -7.38 5.16 -8.02
CA ASP A 55 -8.84 5.16 -8.22
C ASP A 55 -9.22 4.26 -9.41
N LYS A 56 -10.52 4.18 -9.69
CA LYS A 56 -11.05 3.43 -10.84
C LYS A 56 -10.59 4.00 -12.20
N ALA A 57 -10.08 5.23 -12.23
CA ALA A 57 -9.53 5.87 -13.42
C ALA A 57 -8.01 5.64 -13.56
N GLY A 58 -7.39 4.88 -12.64
CA GLY A 58 -5.95 4.62 -12.64
C GLY A 58 -5.11 5.80 -12.17
N GLN A 59 -5.73 6.86 -11.64
CA GLN A 59 -5.00 7.98 -11.06
C GLN A 59 -4.56 7.62 -9.64
N PRO A 60 -3.34 7.98 -9.23
CA PRO A 60 -2.92 7.84 -7.85
C PRO A 60 -3.89 8.61 -6.97
N THR A 61 -4.61 7.91 -6.09
CA THR A 61 -5.37 8.59 -5.05
C THR A 61 -4.38 9.09 -4.01
N THR A 62 -4.55 10.33 -3.57
CA THR A 62 -3.83 10.85 -2.41
C THR A 62 -3.96 9.87 -1.24
N PRO A 63 -2.91 9.72 -0.41
CA PRO A 63 -2.99 8.87 0.78
C PRO A 63 -4.21 9.27 1.59
N LYS A 64 -4.86 8.29 2.22
CA LYS A 64 -6.05 8.52 3.04
C LYS A 64 -5.60 9.21 4.33
N THR A 65 -5.27 10.49 4.25
CA THR A 65 -5.14 11.35 5.40
C THR A 65 -6.53 11.41 6.04
N THR A 66 -6.75 10.59 7.06
CA THR A 66 -7.82 10.86 8.03
C THR A 66 -7.66 12.32 8.45
N PRO A 67 -8.67 13.19 8.33
CA PRO A 67 -8.53 14.58 8.71
C PRO A 67 -8.49 14.65 10.24
N SER A 68 -7.31 14.45 10.84
CA SER A 68 -7.01 14.85 12.20
C SER A 68 -6.13 16.09 12.13
N SER A 69 -6.81 17.23 12.04
CA SER A 69 -6.51 18.54 12.63
C SER A 69 -5.06 19.05 12.67
N LYS A 70 -4.87 20.26 12.11
CA LYS A 70 -3.76 21.23 12.26
C LYS A 70 -2.46 20.94 11.49
N SER A 71 -2.31 21.59 10.34
CA SER A 71 -1.18 22.46 9.93
C SER A 71 -1.37 22.86 8.45
N ALA A 72 -2.09 23.96 8.17
CA ALA A 72 -1.56 25.28 7.77
C ALA A 72 -1.49 25.45 6.22
N PRO A 73 -1.72 26.67 5.69
CA PRO A 73 -2.34 26.89 4.39
C PRO A 73 -1.33 26.86 3.23
N GLN A 74 -1.73 26.27 2.10
CA GLN A 74 -1.05 26.48 0.82
C GLN A 74 -1.23 27.94 0.41
N SER A 75 -0.16 28.70 0.60
CA SER A 75 0.03 30.08 0.17
C SER A 75 0.03 30.20 -1.36
N ALA A 76 -0.72 31.21 -1.81
CA ALA A 76 -0.75 31.93 -3.07
C ALA A 76 0.41 31.80 -4.07
N GLY A 77 0.04 31.87 -5.35
CA GLY A 77 0.95 32.17 -6.46
C GLY A 77 0.22 32.32 -7.80
N LYS A 78 -0.67 33.31 -7.89
CA LYS A 78 -1.19 33.82 -9.17
C LYS A 78 -0.20 34.88 -9.63
N GLU A 79 0.57 34.63 -10.70
CA GLU A 79 1.36 35.67 -11.36
C GLU A 79 0.70 35.99 -12.70
N SER A 80 0.67 37.29 -13.00
CA SER A 80 -0.19 37.97 -13.97
C SER A 80 0.49 38.16 -15.32
#